data_AF-A0A3L6JK03-F1
#
_entry.id   AF-A0A3L6JK03-F1
#
_cell.length_a   1.000
_cell.length_b   1.000
_cell.length_c   1.000
_cell.angle_alpha   90.00
_cell.angle_beta   90.00
_cell.angle_gamma   90.00
#
_symmetry.space_group_name_H-M   'P 1'
#
loop_
_entity.id
_entity.type
_entity.pdbx_description
1 polymer ?
#
loop_
_entity_poly.entity_id
_entity_poly.type
_entity_poly.pdbx_seq_one_letter_code
_entity_poly.pdbx_strand_id
1 'polypeptide(L)'
;MFSPFRRIVDTFRERGATTPEKALTWKELGLPEKLEHVEPPIPPGMDPVVRVGNKYYLSEERLAVFREQVGFPSPMREWLQHTAKVPKGFLRYRVLHKLRERPMSGAELTSAIGSELGGGWKPRPGSMYPLLNSLHREGLTRQLSDSDGRTRRYELTDKGIEFLESEVDSCGELREKIEHALFPGPFLQDSNHFEEIPPSIRNLFQTLPVLPMVIMSDPSPETLKELSDAAERFTAAIEKARKKIEPQ
;
A
#
# COMPACT_ATOMS: atom_id res chain seq x y z
N MET A 1 0.50 -8.99 -3.90
CA MET A 1 -0.58 -9.82 -3.29
C MET A 1 -1.83 -8.94 -3.24
N PHE A 2 -2.94 -9.38 -3.85
CA PHE A 2 -4.13 -8.55 -4.09
C PHE A 2 -4.92 -8.31 -2.79
N SER A 3 -5.21 -7.05 -2.46
CA SER A 3 -6.01 -6.68 -1.28
C SER A 3 -7.40 -7.36 -1.33
N PRO A 4 -7.87 -8.01 -0.23
CA PRO A 4 -9.19 -8.65 -0.14
C PRO A 4 -10.35 -7.74 -0.57
N PHE A 5 -10.24 -6.44 -0.30
CA PHE A 5 -11.23 -5.43 -0.67
C PHE A 5 -11.35 -5.25 -2.19
N ARG A 6 -10.23 -5.31 -2.91
CA ARG A 6 -10.25 -5.21 -4.39
C ARG A 6 -11.04 -6.36 -5.01
N ARG A 7 -10.87 -7.57 -4.49
CA ARG A 7 -11.62 -8.75 -4.95
C ARG A 7 -13.12 -8.61 -4.72
N ILE A 8 -13.52 -8.04 -3.59
CA ILE A 8 -14.94 -7.76 -3.30
C ILE A 8 -15.48 -6.76 -4.33
N VAL A 9 -14.81 -5.60 -4.50
CA VAL A 9 -15.21 -4.58 -5.49
C VAL A 9 -15.33 -5.15 -6.90
N ASP A 10 -14.34 -5.94 -7.34
CA ASP A 10 -14.34 -6.56 -8.67
C ASP A 10 -15.52 -7.54 -8.82
N THR A 11 -15.84 -8.30 -7.77
CA THR A 11 -17.01 -9.21 -7.75
C THR A 11 -18.33 -8.45 -7.94
N PHE A 12 -18.52 -7.33 -7.24
CA PHE A 12 -19.73 -6.51 -7.41
C PHE A 12 -19.87 -5.98 -8.85
N ARG A 13 -18.76 -5.57 -9.47
CA ARG A 13 -18.74 -5.07 -10.85
C ARG A 13 -19.02 -6.17 -11.87
N GLU A 14 -18.37 -7.32 -11.73
CA GLU A 14 -18.57 -8.48 -12.61
C GLU A 14 -20.02 -8.99 -12.57
N ARG A 15 -20.63 -8.96 -11.38
CA ARG A 15 -22.03 -9.34 -11.18
C ARG A 15 -23.02 -8.22 -11.50
N GLY A 16 -22.55 -7.03 -11.87
CA GLY A 16 -23.37 -5.88 -12.23
C GLY A 16 -24.14 -5.24 -11.08
N ALA A 17 -23.82 -5.60 -9.83
CA ALA A 17 -24.47 -5.08 -8.63
C ALA A 17 -23.91 -3.71 -8.23
N THR A 18 -24.05 -2.72 -9.10
CA THR A 18 -23.48 -1.37 -8.93
C THR A 18 -24.53 -0.27 -8.73
N THR A 19 -25.81 -0.63 -8.71
CA THR A 19 -26.93 0.29 -8.47
C THR A 19 -27.96 -0.36 -7.54
N PRO A 20 -28.81 0.43 -6.85
CA PRO A 20 -29.83 -0.11 -5.94
C PRO A 20 -30.75 -1.14 -6.60
N GLU A 21 -31.10 -0.95 -7.87
CA GLU A 21 -32.01 -1.80 -8.64
C GLU A 21 -31.36 -3.13 -9.02
N LYS A 22 -30.03 -3.15 -9.12
CA LYS A 22 -29.22 -4.33 -9.44
C LYS A 22 -28.60 -4.97 -8.20
N ALA A 23 -29.04 -4.59 -7.00
CA ALA A 23 -28.51 -5.14 -5.77
C ALA A 23 -28.68 -6.67 -5.73
N LEU A 24 -27.67 -7.36 -5.21
CA LEU A 24 -27.63 -8.82 -5.09
C LEU A 24 -27.36 -9.22 -3.64
N THR A 25 -27.84 -10.39 -3.26
CA THR A 25 -27.51 -11.00 -1.97
C THR A 25 -26.06 -11.47 -1.93
N TRP A 26 -25.51 -11.65 -0.73
CA TRP A 26 -24.14 -12.13 -0.53
C TRP A 26 -23.89 -13.49 -1.21
N LYS A 27 -24.90 -14.36 -1.15
CA LYS A 27 -24.93 -15.67 -1.81
C LYS A 27 -24.93 -15.57 -3.33
N GLU A 28 -25.72 -14.65 -3.90
CA GLU A 28 -25.73 -14.40 -5.35
C GLU A 28 -24.38 -13.87 -5.86
N LEU A 29 -23.68 -13.06 -5.04
CA LEU A 29 -22.34 -12.56 -5.33
C LEU A 29 -21.25 -13.65 -5.20
N GLY A 30 -21.54 -14.78 -4.55
CA GLY A 30 -20.57 -15.83 -4.28
C GLY A 30 -19.50 -15.41 -3.26
N LEU A 31 -19.82 -14.45 -2.39
CA LEU A 31 -18.95 -14.00 -1.32
C LEU A 31 -19.13 -14.86 -0.07
N PRO A 32 -18.09 -15.12 0.74
CA PRO A 32 -18.20 -15.89 1.98
C PRO A 32 -19.15 -15.22 2.99
N GLU A 33 -20.16 -15.95 3.50
CA GLU A 33 -21.14 -15.45 4.49
C GLU A 33 -20.49 -14.84 5.73
N LYS A 34 -19.33 -15.38 6.16
CA LYS A 34 -18.54 -14.82 7.27
C LYS A 34 -18.07 -13.37 7.09
N LEU A 35 -18.16 -12.80 5.87
CA LEU A 35 -17.83 -11.41 5.57
C LEU A 35 -19.05 -10.47 5.53
N GLU A 36 -20.28 -11.00 5.58
CA GLU A 36 -21.52 -10.21 5.50
C GLU A 36 -21.73 -9.29 6.71
N HIS A 37 -21.11 -9.63 7.85
CA HIS A 37 -21.22 -8.89 9.12
C HIS A 37 -19.92 -8.22 9.56
N VAL A 38 -18.87 -8.29 8.73
CA VAL A 38 -17.63 -7.55 8.97
C VAL A 38 -17.82 -6.16 8.36
N GLU A 39 -18.64 -5.34 8.99
CA GLU A 39 -18.66 -3.90 8.70
C GLU A 39 -17.30 -3.36 9.17
N PRO A 40 -16.41 -2.90 8.27
CA PRO A 40 -15.25 -2.16 8.73
C PRO A 40 -15.78 -0.89 9.42
N PRO A 41 -15.06 -0.30 10.39
CA PRO A 41 -15.50 0.93 11.05
C PRO A 41 -15.40 2.10 10.08
N ILE A 42 -16.30 2.15 9.11
CA ILE A 42 -16.40 3.15 8.06
C ILE A 42 -17.51 4.12 8.49
N PRO A 43 -17.24 5.42 8.54
CA PRO A 43 -18.26 6.40 8.87
C PRO A 43 -19.52 6.25 7.99
N PRO A 44 -20.73 6.43 8.54
CA PRO A 44 -21.97 6.36 7.78
C PRO A 44 -21.93 7.26 6.53
N GLY A 45 -22.34 6.72 5.38
CA GLY A 45 -22.30 7.43 4.09
C GLY A 45 -20.99 7.28 3.31
N MET A 46 -19.95 6.69 3.93
CA MET A 46 -18.65 6.45 3.30
C MET A 46 -18.45 4.98 2.92
N ASP A 47 -19.35 4.08 3.31
CA ASP A 47 -19.31 2.67 2.92
C ASP A 47 -19.68 2.52 1.42
N PRO A 48 -18.75 2.03 0.58
CA PRO A 48 -19.04 1.77 -0.82
C PRO A 48 -19.99 0.59 -1.05
N VAL A 49 -20.13 -0.34 -0.11
CA VAL A 49 -21.05 -1.46 -0.20
C VAL A 49 -22.34 -1.09 0.54
N VAL A 50 -23.37 -0.75 -0.21
CA VAL A 50 -24.61 -0.22 0.34
C VAL A 50 -25.67 -1.32 0.43
N ARG A 51 -26.26 -1.46 1.61
CA ARG A 51 -27.35 -2.42 1.87
C ARG A 51 -28.71 -1.84 1.51
N VAL A 52 -29.52 -2.61 0.78
CA VAL A 52 -30.92 -2.35 0.44
C VAL A 52 -31.73 -3.60 0.80
N GLY A 53 -32.38 -3.59 1.97
CA GLY A 53 -33.06 -4.78 2.50
C GLY A 53 -32.07 -5.89 2.89
N ASN A 54 -32.11 -7.02 2.19
CA ASN A 54 -31.15 -8.13 2.33
C ASN A 54 -30.15 -8.23 1.16
N LYS A 55 -30.14 -7.22 0.29
CA LYS A 55 -29.27 -7.15 -0.89
C LYS A 55 -28.26 -6.03 -0.72
N TYR A 56 -27.18 -6.12 -1.49
CA TYR A 56 -26.06 -5.20 -1.47
C TYR A 56 -25.75 -4.74 -2.88
N TYR A 57 -25.32 -3.48 -3.02
CA TYR A 57 -24.73 -2.97 -4.25
C TYR A 57 -23.50 -2.13 -3.95
N LEU A 58 -22.60 -2.04 -4.92
CA LEU A 58 -21.44 -1.17 -4.87
C LEU A 58 -21.80 0.22 -5.41
N SER A 59 -21.79 1.23 -4.55
CA SER A 59 -21.88 2.63 -4.99
C SER A 59 -20.52 3.10 -5.49
N GLU A 60 -20.39 3.34 -6.78
CA GLU A 60 -19.15 3.89 -7.37
C GLU A 60 -18.83 5.29 -6.85
N GLU A 61 -19.85 6.09 -6.54
CA GLU A 61 -19.70 7.40 -5.91
C GLU A 61 -19.08 7.29 -4.51
N ARG A 62 -19.67 6.44 -3.65
CA ARG A 62 -19.11 6.20 -2.31
C ARG A 62 -17.76 5.49 -2.36
N LEU A 63 -17.51 4.65 -3.37
CA LEU A 63 -16.20 4.03 -3.60
C LEU A 63 -15.13 5.06 -3.97
N ALA A 64 -15.49 6.11 -4.71
CA ALA A 64 -14.59 7.22 -4.98
C ALA A 64 -14.24 7.97 -3.68
N VAL A 65 -15.25 8.33 -2.88
CA VAL A 65 -15.06 9.01 -1.58
C VAL A 65 -14.28 8.13 -0.60
N PHE A 66 -14.60 6.85 -0.50
CA PHE A 66 -13.91 5.87 0.33
C PHE A 66 -12.43 5.75 -0.05
N ARG A 67 -12.12 5.68 -1.35
CA ARG A 67 -10.73 5.66 -1.84
C ARG A 67 -9.98 6.95 -1.55
N GLU A 68 -10.68 8.08 -1.55
CA GLU A 68 -10.12 9.39 -1.27
C GLU A 68 -9.84 9.61 0.23
N GLN A 69 -10.67 9.06 1.12
CA GLN A 69 -10.64 9.35 2.55
C GLN A 69 -10.10 8.22 3.45
N VAL A 70 -10.22 6.95 3.04
CA VAL A 70 -9.69 5.78 3.79
C VAL A 70 -8.29 5.37 3.33
N GLY A 71 -7.87 5.84 2.14
CA GLY A 71 -6.45 6.01 1.83
C GLY A 71 -5.95 7.35 2.37
N PHE A 72 -4.63 7.52 2.58
CA PHE A 72 -4.04 8.85 2.83
C PHE A 72 -4.70 9.89 1.91
N PRO A 73 -5.22 11.03 2.43
CA PRO A 73 -6.03 11.95 1.63
C PRO A 73 -5.27 12.38 0.38
N SER A 74 -5.93 12.34 -0.79
CA SER A 74 -5.31 12.49 -2.11
C SER A 74 -4.29 13.64 -2.21
N PRO A 75 -4.56 14.86 -1.67
CA PRO A 75 -3.57 15.94 -1.69
C PRO A 75 -2.31 15.62 -0.87
N MET A 76 -2.46 14.97 0.28
CA MET A 76 -1.32 14.54 1.10
C MET A 76 -0.61 13.34 0.47
N ARG A 77 -1.32 12.42 -0.19
CA ARG A 77 -0.72 11.28 -0.89
C ARG A 77 0.11 11.73 -2.09
N GLU A 78 -0.43 12.61 -2.94
CA GLU A 78 0.32 13.21 -4.05
C GLU A 78 1.49 14.06 -3.53
N TRP A 79 1.26 14.84 -2.47
CA TRP A 79 2.31 15.60 -1.80
C TRP A 79 3.42 14.68 -1.27
N LEU A 80 3.11 13.61 -0.51
CA LEU A 80 4.06 12.63 0.01
C LEU A 80 4.79 11.88 -1.11
N GLN A 81 4.10 11.48 -2.18
CA GLN A 81 4.73 10.86 -3.35
C GLN A 81 5.77 11.78 -4.00
N HIS A 82 5.63 13.09 -3.83
CA HIS A 82 6.45 14.12 -4.44
C HIS A 82 7.49 14.73 -3.50
N THR A 83 7.30 14.65 -2.19
CA THR A 83 8.19 15.20 -1.16
C THR A 83 8.97 14.14 -0.39
N ALA A 84 8.60 12.86 -0.48
CA ALA A 84 9.35 11.79 0.17
C ALA A 84 10.80 11.75 -0.34
N LYS A 85 11.73 12.06 0.56
CA LYS A 85 13.17 11.93 0.34
C LYS A 85 13.53 10.45 0.34
N VAL A 86 13.67 9.89 -0.86
CA VAL A 86 14.26 8.58 -1.02
C VAL A 86 15.79 8.65 -0.93
N PRO A 87 16.45 7.70 -0.26
CA PRO A 87 17.90 7.61 -0.25
C PRO A 87 18.50 7.59 -1.65
N LYS A 88 19.71 8.13 -1.77
CA LYS A 88 20.47 8.11 -3.03
C LYS A 88 20.65 6.64 -3.48
N GLY A 89 20.46 6.39 -4.77
CA GLY A 89 20.56 5.03 -5.33
C GLY A 89 19.27 4.20 -5.22
N PHE A 90 18.26 4.63 -4.46
CA PHE A 90 17.02 3.85 -4.28
C PHE A 90 16.31 3.53 -5.61
N LEU A 91 16.10 4.54 -6.44
CA LEU A 91 15.41 4.36 -7.72
C LEU A 91 16.22 3.43 -8.66
N ARG A 92 17.54 3.52 -8.63
CA ARG A 92 18.44 2.65 -9.40
C ARG A 92 18.25 1.19 -9.02
N TYR A 93 18.35 0.88 -7.73
CA TYR A 93 18.11 -0.46 -7.20
C TYR A 93 16.73 -0.99 -7.59
N ARG A 94 15.66 -0.22 -7.40
CA ARG A 94 14.29 -0.66 -7.72
C ARG A 94 14.08 -0.92 -9.20
N VAL A 95 14.66 -0.09 -10.07
CA VAL A 95 14.61 -0.31 -11.52
C VAL A 95 15.31 -1.61 -11.89
N LEU A 96 16.54 -1.83 -11.41
CA LEU A 96 17.28 -3.07 -11.70
C LEU A 96 16.55 -4.30 -11.16
N HIS A 97 16.05 -4.25 -9.92
CA HIS A 97 15.25 -5.33 -9.33
C HIS A 97 14.01 -5.65 -10.17
N LYS A 98 13.27 -4.65 -10.64
CA LYS A 98 12.10 -4.88 -11.49
C LYS A 98 12.45 -5.45 -12.85
N LEU A 99 13.55 -5.00 -13.44
CA LEU A 99 14.03 -5.52 -14.71
C LEU A 99 14.58 -6.95 -14.61
N ARG A 100 14.93 -7.43 -13.39
CA ARG A 100 15.23 -8.85 -13.12
C ARG A 100 14.00 -9.74 -13.24
N GLU A 101 12.80 -9.22 -12.94
CA GLU A 101 11.56 -9.99 -13.03
C GLU A 101 11.11 -10.19 -14.48
N ARG A 102 11.18 -9.13 -15.29
CA ARG A 102 10.85 -9.15 -16.73
C ARG A 102 11.27 -7.84 -17.42
N PRO A 103 11.35 -7.82 -18.77
CA PRO A 103 11.48 -6.57 -19.49
C PRO A 103 10.29 -5.61 -19.27
N MET A 104 10.59 -4.34 -19.05
CA MET A 104 9.59 -3.29 -18.77
C MET A 104 9.93 -1.97 -19.47
N SER A 105 8.90 -1.22 -19.86
CA SER A 105 9.02 0.18 -20.25
C SER A 105 9.16 1.10 -19.02
N GLY A 106 9.60 2.34 -19.24
CA GLY A 106 9.69 3.35 -18.16
C GLY A 106 8.35 3.59 -17.46
N ALA A 107 7.24 3.61 -18.20
CA ALA A 107 5.90 3.79 -17.64
C ALA A 107 5.45 2.60 -16.78
N GLU A 108 5.76 1.37 -17.21
CA GLU A 108 5.52 0.17 -16.43
C GLU A 108 6.35 0.14 -15.15
N LEU A 109 7.65 0.50 -15.23
CA LEU A 109 8.53 0.59 -14.06
C LEU A 109 7.97 1.58 -13.03
N THR A 110 7.58 2.78 -13.46
CA THR A 110 6.99 3.79 -12.58
C THR A 110 5.71 3.27 -11.90
N SER A 111 4.87 2.53 -12.62
CA SER A 111 3.62 1.99 -12.08
C SER A 111 3.85 0.80 -11.16
N ALA A 112 4.76 -0.11 -11.52
CA ALA A 112 5.10 -1.29 -10.75
C ALA A 112 5.77 -0.92 -9.42
N ILE A 113 6.74 -0.01 -9.45
CA ILE A 113 7.42 0.50 -8.25
C ILE A 113 6.44 1.21 -7.32
N GLY A 114 5.57 2.08 -7.86
CA GLY A 114 4.57 2.77 -7.05
C GLY A 114 3.56 1.82 -6.39
N SER A 115 3.16 0.76 -7.10
CA SER A 115 2.19 -0.22 -6.62
C SER A 115 2.78 -1.12 -5.52
N GLU A 116 4.05 -1.52 -5.64
CA GLU A 116 4.75 -2.32 -4.63
C GLU A 116 4.87 -1.57 -3.30
N LEU A 117 5.08 -0.24 -3.36
CA LEU A 117 5.24 0.61 -2.18
C LEU A 117 3.89 1.10 -1.60
N GLY A 118 2.78 0.43 -1.91
CA GLY A 118 1.44 0.82 -1.44
C GLY A 118 1.01 2.23 -1.90
N GLY A 119 1.72 2.82 -2.87
CA GLY A 119 1.55 4.20 -3.30
C GLY A 119 2.07 5.26 -2.32
N GLY A 120 2.95 4.89 -1.37
CA GLY A 120 3.66 5.84 -0.50
C GLY A 120 4.71 6.68 -1.25
N TRP A 121 5.31 6.13 -2.30
CA TRP A 121 6.20 6.86 -3.20
C TRP A 121 6.13 6.34 -4.64
N LYS A 122 6.29 7.24 -5.61
CA LYS A 122 6.29 6.91 -7.03
C LYS A 122 7.34 7.75 -7.77
N PRO A 123 8.25 7.13 -8.55
CA PRO A 123 9.24 7.89 -9.30
C PRO A 123 8.58 8.68 -10.44
N ARG A 124 9.00 9.94 -10.59
CA ARG A 124 8.54 10.81 -11.68
C ARG A 124 9.13 10.36 -13.02
N PRO A 125 8.43 10.57 -14.15
CA PRO A 125 8.98 10.32 -15.48
C PRO A 125 10.34 11.01 -15.69
N GLY A 126 10.49 12.24 -15.17
CA GLY A 126 11.72 13.03 -15.26
C GLY A 126 12.93 12.46 -14.52
N SER A 127 12.75 11.56 -13.54
CA SER A 127 13.86 10.83 -12.91
C SER A 127 14.06 9.44 -13.51
N MET A 128 13.00 8.83 -14.04
CA MET A 128 13.03 7.49 -14.62
C MET A 128 13.86 7.42 -15.91
N TYR A 129 13.56 8.26 -16.90
CA TYR A 129 14.21 8.15 -18.22
C TYR A 129 15.70 8.53 -18.20
N PRO A 130 16.15 9.57 -17.48
CA PRO A 130 17.58 9.83 -17.33
C PRO A 130 18.33 8.67 -16.68
N LEU A 131 17.72 8.03 -15.68
CA LEU A 131 18.30 6.84 -15.05
C LEU A 131 18.39 5.67 -16.03
N LEU A 132 17.32 5.36 -16.77
CA LEU A 132 17.33 4.28 -17.76
C LEU A 132 18.38 4.52 -18.85
N ASN A 133 18.55 5.77 -19.29
CA ASN A 133 19.62 6.13 -20.21
C ASN A 133 21.01 5.93 -19.60
N SER A 134 21.20 6.26 -18.31
CA SER A 134 22.47 5.99 -17.61
C SER A 134 22.76 4.50 -17.53
N LEU A 135 21.79 3.70 -17.05
CA LEU A 135 21.92 2.25 -16.93
C LEU A 135 22.23 1.58 -18.28
N HIS A 136 21.64 2.09 -19.36
CA HIS A 136 21.92 1.60 -20.70
C HIS A 136 23.35 1.92 -21.15
N ARG A 137 23.81 3.16 -20.95
CA ARG A 137 25.21 3.56 -21.27
C ARG A 137 26.25 2.81 -20.44
N GLU A 138 25.92 2.52 -19.18
CA GLU A 138 26.77 1.72 -18.28
C GLU A 138 26.81 0.24 -18.68
N GLY A 139 25.96 -0.19 -19.62
CA GLY A 139 25.84 -1.56 -20.08
C GLY A 139 25.16 -2.47 -19.08
N LEU A 140 24.38 -1.92 -18.14
CA LEU A 140 23.61 -2.70 -17.16
C LEU A 140 22.26 -3.12 -17.73
N THR A 141 21.68 -2.31 -18.61
CA THR A 141 20.44 -2.63 -19.33
C THR A 141 20.62 -2.55 -20.83
N ARG A 142 19.82 -3.32 -21.57
CA ARG A 142 19.67 -3.22 -23.03
C ARG A 142 18.27 -2.78 -23.40
N GLN A 143 18.14 -2.07 -24.51
CA GLN A 143 16.84 -1.66 -25.04
C GLN A 143 16.30 -2.78 -25.94
N LEU A 144 15.05 -3.13 -25.72
CA LEU A 144 14.27 -3.97 -26.62
C LEU A 144 13.38 -3.05 -27.45
N SER A 145 13.49 -3.18 -28.77
CA SER A 145 12.56 -2.57 -29.70
C SER A 145 11.28 -3.38 -29.70
N ASP A 146 10.16 -2.77 -29.33
CA ASP A 146 8.87 -3.39 -29.57
C ASP A 146 8.56 -3.38 -31.08
N SER A 147 7.78 -4.36 -31.53
CA SER A 147 7.41 -4.56 -32.95
C SER A 147 6.75 -3.32 -33.60
N ASP A 148 6.11 -2.48 -32.78
CA ASP A 148 5.45 -1.23 -33.21
C ASP A 148 6.34 0.02 -33.07
N GLY A 149 7.59 -0.09 -32.59
CA GLY A 149 8.56 1.01 -32.45
C GLY A 149 8.20 2.15 -31.48
N ARG A 150 6.98 2.16 -30.92
CA ARG A 150 6.44 3.25 -30.10
C ARG A 150 6.87 3.20 -28.63
N THR A 151 7.09 2.01 -28.07
CA THR A 151 7.40 1.86 -26.65
C THR A 151 8.73 1.15 -26.47
N ARG A 152 9.73 1.86 -25.95
CA ARG A 152 11.03 1.25 -25.62
C ARG A 152 10.90 0.48 -24.31
N ARG A 153 11.22 -0.83 -24.36
CA ARG A 153 11.35 -1.65 -23.16
C ARG A 153 12.83 -1.84 -22.85
N TYR A 154 13.11 -2.08 -21.58
CA TYR A 154 14.45 -2.31 -21.08
C TYR A 154 14.51 -3.70 -20.47
N GLU A 155 15.68 -4.32 -20.56
CA GLU A 155 15.98 -5.63 -19.99
C GLU A 155 17.35 -5.57 -19.32
N LEU A 156 17.55 -6.32 -18.24
CA LEU A 156 18.87 -6.48 -17.64
C LEU A 156 19.81 -7.24 -18.60
N THR A 157 21.07 -6.85 -18.56
CA THR A 157 22.17 -7.63 -19.13
C THR A 157 22.76 -8.54 -18.06
N ASP A 158 23.60 -9.50 -18.45
CA ASP A 158 24.35 -10.34 -17.49
C ASP A 158 25.18 -9.48 -16.54
N LYS A 159 25.86 -8.44 -17.06
CA LYS A 159 26.57 -7.43 -16.26
C LYS A 159 25.63 -6.71 -15.28
N GLY A 160 24.39 -6.43 -15.69
CA GLY A 160 23.37 -5.83 -14.86
C GLY A 160 22.91 -6.74 -13.72
N ILE A 161 22.84 -8.05 -13.96
CA ILE A 161 22.50 -9.06 -12.95
C ILE A 161 23.64 -9.18 -11.94
N GLU A 162 24.89 -9.32 -12.40
CA GLU A 162 26.07 -9.37 -11.53
C GLU A 162 26.20 -8.10 -10.68
N PHE A 163 25.99 -6.93 -11.30
CA PHE A 163 25.99 -5.65 -10.59
C PHE A 163 24.92 -5.63 -9.49
N LEU A 164 23.69 -6.03 -9.81
CA LEU A 164 22.60 -6.08 -8.84
C LEU A 164 22.92 -7.03 -7.69
N GLU A 165 23.49 -8.20 -7.96
CA GLU A 165 23.86 -9.19 -6.94
C GLU A 165 25.02 -8.70 -6.06
N SER A 166 26.01 -8.01 -6.63
CA SER A 166 27.11 -7.40 -5.86
C SER A 166 26.67 -6.20 -5.00
N GLU A 167 25.62 -5.48 -5.40
CA GLU A 167 25.07 -4.35 -4.63
C GLU A 167 24.18 -4.80 -3.46
N VAL A 168 23.67 -6.04 -3.48
CA VAL A 168 22.78 -6.59 -2.43
C VAL A 168 23.46 -6.65 -1.06
N ASP A 169 24.78 -6.85 -1.00
CA ASP A 169 25.54 -6.85 0.26
C ASP A 169 25.77 -5.43 0.83
N SER A 170 25.90 -4.41 -0.03
CA SER A 170 26.06 -3.01 0.40
C SER A 170 24.71 -2.28 0.61
N CYS A 171 23.63 -2.79 0.00
CA CYS A 171 22.28 -2.24 0.10
C CYS A 171 21.41 -2.86 1.20
N GLY A 172 21.89 -3.83 1.98
CA GLY A 172 21.18 -4.31 3.18
C GLY A 172 20.85 -3.17 4.15
N GLU A 173 21.84 -2.32 4.44
CA GLU A 173 21.64 -1.08 5.23
C GLU A 173 20.75 -0.05 4.51
N LEU A 174 20.83 0.01 3.18
CA LEU A 174 20.03 0.94 2.39
C LEU A 174 18.55 0.50 2.45
N ARG A 175 18.26 -0.79 2.30
CA ARG A 175 16.93 -1.39 2.43
C ARG A 175 16.31 -1.07 3.79
N GLU A 176 17.06 -1.20 4.88
CA GLU A 176 16.62 -0.88 6.24
C GLU A 176 16.33 0.63 6.41
N LYS A 177 17.25 1.50 5.99
CA LYS A 177 17.06 2.97 6.01
C LYS A 177 15.90 3.43 5.12
N ILE A 178 15.64 2.72 4.03
CA ILE A 178 14.55 2.99 3.09
C ILE A 178 13.20 2.52 3.65
N GLU A 179 13.13 1.32 4.24
CA GLU A 179 11.90 0.82 4.88
C GLU A 179 11.42 1.83 5.94
N HIS A 180 12.34 2.41 6.70
CA HIS A 180 12.05 3.51 7.63
C HIS A 180 11.65 4.84 6.97
N ALA A 181 12.20 5.17 5.78
CA ALA A 181 11.95 6.46 5.11
C ALA A 181 10.72 6.47 4.18
N LEU A 182 10.33 5.32 3.62
CA LEU A 182 9.22 5.16 2.67
C LEU A 182 7.91 4.71 3.32
N PHE A 183 7.99 4.16 4.53
CA PHE A 183 6.85 3.97 5.41
C PHE A 183 6.93 4.93 6.60
N PRO A 184 6.91 6.26 6.37
CA PRO A 184 6.67 7.18 7.45
C PRO A 184 5.19 7.00 7.80
N GLY A 185 4.89 6.17 8.80
CA GLY A 185 3.70 6.47 9.59
C GLY A 185 3.81 7.94 10.04
N PRO A 186 2.72 8.69 10.20
CA PRO A 186 2.73 10.11 10.58
C PRO A 186 3.39 10.42 11.95
N PHE A 187 4.09 9.46 12.55
CA PHE A 187 4.78 9.53 13.83
C PHE A 187 6.30 9.39 13.75
N LEU A 188 6.91 9.01 12.61
CA LEU A 188 8.33 8.64 12.59
C LEU A 188 9.31 9.79 12.26
N GLN A 189 8.85 11.03 12.11
CA GLN A 189 9.63 12.05 11.41
C GLN A 189 10.14 13.24 12.22
N ASP A 190 9.81 13.38 13.51
CA ASP A 190 10.38 14.45 14.34
C ASP A 190 11.22 13.87 15.49
N SER A 191 12.53 13.81 15.28
CA SER A 191 13.51 13.18 16.15
C SER A 191 13.78 13.95 17.45
N ASN A 192 13.16 15.11 17.67
CA ASN A 192 13.44 15.96 18.83
C ASN A 192 12.45 15.80 20.00
N HIS A 193 11.34 15.09 19.83
CA HIS A 193 10.36 14.82 20.91
C HIS A 193 10.10 13.33 21.18
N PHE A 194 10.82 12.42 20.51
CA PHE A 194 10.53 10.98 20.56
C PHE A 194 11.28 10.19 21.64
N GLU A 195 12.30 10.79 22.28
CA GLU A 195 12.95 10.20 23.46
C GLU A 195 12.01 10.17 24.67
N GLU A 196 10.98 11.01 24.68
CA GLU A 196 9.99 11.10 25.77
C GLU A 196 8.81 10.13 25.62
N ILE A 197 8.63 9.50 24.44
CA ILE A 197 7.53 8.54 24.22
C ILE A 197 7.95 7.18 24.79
N PRO A 198 7.18 6.62 25.76
CA PRO A 198 7.47 5.32 26.33
C PRO A 198 7.62 4.23 25.26
N PRO A 199 8.59 3.30 25.41
CA PRO A 199 8.83 2.22 24.45
C PRO A 199 7.57 1.39 24.12
N SER A 200 6.63 1.27 25.05
CA SER A 200 5.34 0.59 24.83
C SER A 200 4.48 1.24 23.75
N ILE A 201 4.46 2.58 23.69
CA ILE A 201 3.72 3.34 22.69
C ILE A 201 4.42 3.24 21.33
N ARG A 202 5.76 3.29 21.33
CA ARG A 202 6.58 3.11 20.12
C ARG A 202 6.35 1.73 19.49
N ASN A 203 6.41 0.68 20.30
CA ASN A 203 6.23 -0.69 19.83
C ASN A 203 4.85 -0.86 19.19
N LEU A 204 3.79 -0.32 19.79
CA LEU A 204 2.44 -0.37 19.22
C LEU A 204 2.37 0.20 17.80
N PHE A 205 3.00 1.34 17.54
CA PHE A 205 3.06 1.93 16.20
C PHE A 205 3.80 1.06 15.19
N GLN A 206 4.74 0.24 15.64
CA GLN A 206 5.47 -0.71 14.79
C GLN A 206 4.68 -2.00 14.56
N THR A 207 3.87 -2.44 15.52
CA THR A 207 3.09 -3.69 15.41
C THR A 207 1.81 -3.52 14.60
N LEU A 208 1.15 -2.36 14.67
CA LEU A 208 -0.15 -2.14 13.99
C LEU A 208 -0.11 -2.34 12.46
N PRO A 209 0.92 -1.88 11.71
CA PRO A 209 0.97 -2.08 10.26
C PRO A 209 1.17 -3.54 9.84
N VAL A 210 1.80 -4.36 10.68
CA VAL A 210 2.03 -5.79 10.41
C VAL A 210 0.89 -6.68 10.94
N LEU A 211 0.01 -6.14 11.77
CA LEU A 211 -1.11 -6.86 12.37
C LEU A 211 -2.00 -7.59 11.33
N PRO A 212 -2.32 -7.01 10.14
CA PRO A 212 -3.05 -7.75 9.11
C PRO A 212 -2.32 -9.01 8.64
N MET A 213 -0.98 -9.00 8.59
CA MET A 213 -0.19 -10.17 8.21
C MET A 213 -0.20 -11.24 9.31
N VAL A 214 -0.20 -10.84 10.59
CA VAL A 214 -0.32 -11.75 11.73
C VAL A 214 -1.67 -12.45 11.71
N ILE A 215 -2.77 -11.70 11.54
CA ILE A 215 -4.13 -12.23 11.45
C ILE A 215 -4.27 -13.20 10.26
N MET A 216 -3.65 -12.89 9.12
CA MET A 216 -3.66 -13.77 7.96
C MET A 216 -2.84 -15.06 8.17
N SER A 217 -1.85 -15.04 9.07
CA SER A 217 -1.00 -16.19 9.37
C SER A 217 -1.64 -17.15 10.37
N ASP A 218 -2.43 -16.63 11.31
CA ASP A 218 -3.25 -17.42 12.24
C ASP A 218 -4.60 -16.72 12.52
N PRO A 219 -5.65 -17.03 11.73
CA PRO A 219 -6.98 -16.46 11.91
C PRO A 219 -7.83 -17.26 12.92
N SER A 220 -7.20 -17.96 13.88
CA SER A 220 -7.92 -18.75 14.87
C SER A 220 -8.87 -17.87 15.71
N PRO A 221 -10.04 -18.39 16.13
CA PRO A 221 -10.96 -17.68 17.01
C PRO A 221 -10.27 -17.19 18.29
N GLU A 222 -9.31 -17.95 18.80
CA GLU A 222 -8.49 -17.61 19.96
C GLU A 222 -7.62 -16.37 19.68
N THR A 223 -6.88 -16.36 18.58
CA THR A 223 -6.03 -15.21 18.19
C THR A 223 -6.87 -13.96 17.90
N LEU A 224 -8.02 -14.10 17.23
CA LEU A 224 -8.92 -12.97 16.97
C LEU A 224 -9.52 -12.41 18.27
N LYS A 225 -9.87 -13.28 19.22
CA LYS A 225 -10.39 -12.87 20.53
C LYS A 225 -9.32 -12.14 21.34
N GLU A 226 -8.09 -12.66 21.38
CA GLU A 226 -6.98 -12.02 22.09
C GLU A 226 -6.68 -10.60 21.53
N LEU A 227 -6.71 -10.47 20.20
CA LEU A 227 -6.54 -9.17 19.54
C LEU A 227 -7.70 -8.21 19.82
N SER A 228 -8.94 -8.70 19.85
CA SER A 228 -10.13 -7.92 20.20
C SER A 228 -10.03 -7.39 21.63
N ASP A 229 -9.73 -8.27 22.60
CA ASP A 229 -9.58 -7.92 24.01
C ASP A 229 -8.46 -6.86 24.20
N ALA A 230 -7.36 -6.99 23.45
CA ALA A 230 -6.27 -6.02 23.48
C ALA A 230 -6.69 -4.66 22.88
N ALA A 231 -7.41 -4.65 21.77
CA ALA A 231 -7.91 -3.44 21.12
C ALA A 231 -8.94 -2.70 22.00
N GLU A 232 -9.83 -3.42 22.68
CA GLU A 232 -10.78 -2.84 23.63
C GLU A 232 -10.09 -2.17 24.81
N ARG A 233 -9.09 -2.84 25.41
CA ARG A 233 -8.28 -2.28 26.51
C ARG A 233 -7.53 -1.03 26.07
N PHE A 234 -6.94 -1.05 24.88
CA PHE A 234 -6.24 0.10 24.32
C PHE A 234 -7.19 1.28 24.09
N THR A 235 -8.34 1.03 23.47
CA THR A 235 -9.36 2.05 23.19
C THR A 235 -9.86 2.69 24.50
N ALA A 236 -10.15 1.89 25.52
CA ALA A 236 -10.55 2.39 26.83
C ALA A 236 -9.46 3.26 27.50
N ALA A 237 -8.18 2.89 27.35
CA ALA A 237 -7.07 3.67 27.86
C ALA A 237 -6.93 5.02 27.14
N ILE A 238 -7.11 5.05 25.82
CA ILE A 238 -7.08 6.28 25.02
C ILE A 238 -8.25 7.21 25.36
N GLU A 239 -9.47 6.69 25.49
CA GLU A 239 -10.64 7.48 25.90
C GLU A 239 -10.44 8.09 27.30
N LYS A 240 -9.85 7.33 28.23
CA LYS A 240 -9.51 7.83 29.57
C LYS A 240 -8.44 8.94 29.52
N ALA A 241 -7.48 8.84 28.61
CA ALA A 241 -6.47 9.87 28.41
C ALA A 241 -7.05 11.12 27.73
N ARG A 242 -7.92 10.96 26.72
CA ARG A 242 -8.59 12.06 26.01
C ARG A 242 -9.39 12.95 26.95
N LYS A 243 -10.14 12.34 27.88
CA LYS A 243 -10.91 13.04 28.92
C LYS A 243 -10.07 13.90 29.87
N LYS A 244 -8.74 13.70 29.92
CA LYS A 244 -7.83 14.54 30.73
C LYS A 244 -7.28 15.75 29.97
N ILE A 245 -7.44 15.77 28.65
CA ILE A 245 -6.81 16.74 27.74
C ILE A 245 -7.87 17.70 27.17
N GLU A 246 -9.15 17.33 27.16
CA GLU A 246 -10.24 18.28 26.87
C GLU A 246 -10.32 19.36 27.99
N PRO A 247 -10.22 20.66 27.64
CA PRO A 247 -10.40 21.73 28.64
C PRO A 247 -11.86 21.73 29.13
N GLN A 248 -12.04 21.96 30.43
CA GLN A 248 -13.37 22.23 31.00
C GLN A 248 -13.98 23.52 30.45
#